data_AF-A0A496AMQ7-F1
#
_entry.id   AF-A0A496AMQ7-F1
#
_cell.length_a   1.000
_cell.length_b   1.000
_cell.length_c   1.000
_cell.angle_alpha   90.00
_cell.angle_beta   90.00
_cell.angle_gamma   90.00
#
_symmetry.space_group_name_H-M   'P 1'
#
loop_
_entity.id
_entity.type
_entity.pdbx_description
1 polymer ?
#
loop_
_entity_poly.entity_id
_entity_poly.type
_entity_poly.pdbx_seq_one_letter_code
_entity_poly.pdbx_strand_id
1 'polypeptide(L)' 'MADYEIDEIRRIRREISARFDHDVDKLIAHYQALEREYRKSGKYKFVDPPDEKHEKPETAKSDGEKAAD' A
#
# COMPACT_ATOMS: atom_id res chain seq x y z
N MET A 1 14.38 -12.33 14.44
CA MET A 1 13.18 -11.75 15.06
C MET A 1 12.37 -10.88 14.09
N ALA A 2 12.98 -10.27 13.05
CA ALA A 2 12.27 -9.45 12.07
C ALA A 2 11.25 -10.20 11.18
N ASP A 3 11.47 -11.49 10.90
CA ASP A 3 10.61 -12.23 9.95
C ASP A 3 9.18 -12.43 10.44
N TYR A 4 8.99 -12.58 11.77
CA TYR A 4 7.67 -12.84 12.35
C TYR A 4 6.73 -11.64 12.25
N GLU A 5 7.22 -10.42 12.49
CA GLU A 5 6.40 -9.21 12.44
C GLU A 5 5.93 -8.92 11.01
N ILE A 6 6.84 -9.08 10.05
CA ILE A 6 6.52 -8.89 8.64
C ILE A 6 5.56 -9.97 8.14
N ASP A 7 5.73 -11.22 8.57
CA ASP A 7 4.83 -12.31 8.18
C ASP A 7 3.43 -12.15 8.78
N GLU A 8 3.32 -11.63 9.99
CA GLU A 8 2.02 -11.31 10.59
C GLU A 8 1.33 -10.17 9.85
N ILE A 9 2.06 -9.10 9.48
CA ILE A 9 1.53 -8.02 8.64
C ILE A 9 1.02 -8.57 7.30
N ARG A 10 1.79 -9.46 6.66
CA ARG A 10 1.39 -10.10 5.39
C ARG A 10 0.15 -10.98 5.57
N ARG A 11 0.07 -11.73 6.67
CA ARG A 11 -1.09 -12.56 7.01
C ARG A 11 -2.34 -11.70 7.18
N ILE A 12 -2.26 -10.63 7.98
CA ILE A 12 -3.38 -9.70 8.19
C ILE A 12 -3.80 -9.06 6.88
N ARG A 13 -2.86 -8.60 6.04
CA ARG A 13 -3.19 -8.02 4.72
C ARG A 13 -3.93 -9.02 3.83
N ARG A 14 -3.49 -10.29 3.79
CA ARG A 14 -4.17 -11.35 3.01
C ARG A 14 -5.58 -11.60 3.52
N GLU A 15 -5.77 -11.63 4.84
CA GLU A 15 -7.08 -11.83 5.45
C GLU A 15 -8.03 -10.66 5.13
N ILE A 16 -7.56 -9.41 5.25
CA ILE A 16 -8.36 -8.25 4.88
C ILE A 16 -8.71 -8.31 3.39
N SER A 17 -7.75 -8.59 2.51
CA SER A 17 -8.01 -8.71 1.07
C SER A 17 -9.06 -9.77 0.74
N ALA A 18 -9.01 -10.93 1.40
CA ALA A 18 -10.00 -12.00 1.22
C ALA A 18 -11.42 -11.58 1.64
N ARG A 19 -11.56 -10.75 2.70
CA ARG A 19 -12.86 -10.20 3.13
C ARG A 19 -13.50 -9.26 2.10
N PHE A 20 -12.71 -8.72 1.18
CA PHE A 20 -13.17 -7.85 0.09
C PHE A 20 -13.15 -8.56 -1.27
N ASP A 21 -13.16 -9.90 -1.31
CA ASP A 21 -13.10 -10.70 -2.55
C ASP A 21 -11.87 -10.38 -3.42
N HIS A 22 -10.78 -9.92 -2.79
CA HIS A 22 -9.60 -9.41 -3.47
C HIS A 22 -9.87 -8.21 -4.41
N ASP A 23 -11.00 -7.53 -4.23
CA ASP A 23 -11.36 -6.31 -4.96
C ASP A 23 -10.60 -5.10 -4.39
N VAL A 24 -9.71 -4.56 -5.23
CA VAL A 24 -8.82 -3.46 -4.85
C VAL A 24 -9.59 -2.17 -4.59
N ASP A 25 -10.66 -1.91 -5.35
CA ASP A 25 -11.43 -0.67 -5.22
C ASP A 25 -12.20 -0.65 -3.91
N LYS A 26 -12.82 -1.79 -3.54
CA LYS A 26 -13.49 -1.95 -2.24
C LYS A 26 -12.49 -1.83 -1.08
N LEU A 27 -11.30 -2.41 -1.23
CA LEU A 27 -10.25 -2.34 -0.23
C LEU A 27 -9.76 -0.90 0.00
N ILE A 28 -9.53 -0.14 -1.08
CA ILE A 28 -9.14 1.27 -1.00
C ILE A 28 -10.24 2.10 -0.32
N ALA A 29 -11.50 1.90 -0.72
CA ALA A 29 -12.63 2.61 -0.12
C ALA A 29 -12.73 2.35 1.39
N HIS A 30 -12.49 1.09 1.81
CA HIS A 30 -12.45 0.72 3.22
C HIS A 30 -11.33 1.42 3.99
N TYR A 31 -10.10 1.42 3.47
CA TYR A 31 -8.98 2.08 4.13
C TYR A 31 -9.15 3.61 4.22
N GLN A 32 -9.71 4.25 3.19
CA GLN A 32 -10.03 5.67 3.24
C GLN A 32 -11.10 6.00 4.30
N ALA A 33 -12.09 5.12 4.47
CA ALA A 33 -13.11 5.30 5.51
C ALA A 33 -12.49 5.21 6.92
N LEU A 34 -11.67 4.17 7.16
CA LEU A 34 -10.94 4.00 8.42
C LEU A 34 -10.01 5.18 8.70
N GLU A 35 -9.27 5.65 7.71
CA GLU A 35 -8.39 6.80 7.86
C GLU A 35 -9.18 8.05 8.30
N ARG A 36 -10.33 8.33 7.69
CA ARG A 36 -11.18 9.46 8.10
C ARG A 36 -11.66 9.33 9.55
N GLU A 37 -12.03 8.13 9.99
CA GLU A 37 -12.45 7.88 11.38
C GLU A 37 -11.30 8.07 12.37
N TYR A 38 -10.12 7.53 12.05
CA TYR A 38 -8.96 7.63 12.93
C TYR A 38 -8.35 9.03 12.94
N ARG A 39 -8.37 9.76 11.83
CA ARG A 39 -8.02 11.19 11.80
C ARG A 39 -8.92 11.99 12.75
N LYS A 40 -10.23 11.74 12.75
CA LYS A 40 -11.18 12.37 13.69
C LYS A 40 -10.88 12.03 15.15
N SER A 41 -10.40 10.81 15.42
CA SER A 41 -10.09 10.37 16.78
C SER A 41 -8.89 11.09 17.42
N GLY A 42 -8.00 11.68 16.62
CA GLY A 42 -6.76 12.32 17.09
C GLY A 42 -5.72 11.37 17.71
N LYS A 43 -6.01 10.06 17.78
CA LYS A 43 -5.13 9.05 18.40
C LYS A 43 -3.87 8.76 17.58
N TYR A 44 -3.92 8.99 16.27
CA TYR A 44 -2.86 8.63 15.33
C TYR A 44 -2.39 9.85 14.55
N LYS A 45 -1.08 9.91 14.26
CA LYS A 45 -0.49 10.93 13.39
C LYS A 45 -0.49 10.43 11.96
N PHE A 46 -1.27 11.08 11.10
CA PHE A 46 -1.28 10.80 9.67
C PHE A 46 -0.29 11.73 8.96
N VAL A 47 0.33 11.21 7.91
CA VAL A 47 1.15 12.01 6.98
C VAL A 47 0.23 12.38 5.83
N ASP A 48 0.09 13.67 5.57
CA ASP A 48 -0.66 14.11 4.40
C ASP A 48 0.14 13.76 3.14
N PRO A 49 -0.55 13.32 2.07
CA PRO A 49 0.11 13.06 0.81
C PRO A 49 0.85 14.33 0.36
N PRO A 50 2.03 14.19 -0.24
CA PRO A 50 2.73 15.34 -0.80
C PRO A 50 1.80 16.05 -1.79
N ASP A 51 1.73 17.38 -1.70
CA ASP A 51 1.01 18.17 -2.70
C ASP A 51 1.51 17.77 -4.09
N GLU A 52 0.61 17.43 -5.02
CA GLU A 52 0.90 17.01 -6.40
C GLU A 52 1.52 18.14 -7.26
N LYS A 53 2.37 18.98 -6.69
CA LYS A 53 3.21 19.91 -7.43
C LYS A 53 4.55 19.24 -7.69
N HIS A 54 4.51 18.40 -8.72
CA HIS A 54 5.66 17.86 -9.46
C HIS A 54 6.53 16.85 -8.71
N GLU A 55 6.37 15.56 -9.04
CA GLU A 55 7.49 14.81 -9.60
C GLU A 55 6.95 13.64 -10.43
N LYS A 56 7.23 13.72 -11.73
CA LYS A 56 6.95 12.71 -12.75
C LYS A 56 7.70 11.43 -12.33
N PRO A 57 7.10 10.23 -12.41
CA PRO A 57 7.85 9.01 -12.10
C PRO A 57 8.98 8.87 -13.12
N GLU A 58 10.22 8.95 -12.64
CA GLU A 58 11.38 8.60 -13.45
C GLU A 58 11.32 7.10 -13.71
N THR A 59 10.90 6.76 -14.92
CA THR A 59 10.96 5.42 -15.49
C THR A 59 12.42 4.98 -15.56
N ALA A 60 12.91 4.28 -14.53
CA ALA A 60 14.15 3.52 -14.61
C ALA A 60 13.90 2.19 -15.34
N LYS A 61 14.11 2.28 -16.67
CA LYS A 61 14.53 1.27 -17.66
C LYS A 61 14.82 -0.14 -17.09
N SER A 62 14.12 -1.18 -17.56
CA SER A 62 14.51 -2.05 -18.69
C SER A 62 15.99 -2.43 -18.72
N ASP A 63 16.30 -3.67 -18.32
CA ASP A 63 17.39 -4.44 -18.93
C ASP A 63 16.98 -5.91 -18.95
N GLY A 64 16.26 -6.26 -20.01
CA GLY A 64 16.17 -7.63 -20.48
C GLY A 64 16.81 -7.66 -21.86
N GLU A 65 18.10 -8.02 -21.94
CA GLU A 65 18.69 -8.64 -23.14
C GLU A 65 20.09 -9.20 -22.83
N LYS A 66 20.28 -10.51 -23.02
CA LYS A 66 21.33 -11.02 -23.92
C LYS A 66 21.11 -12.50 -24.21
N ALA A 67 20.74 -12.77 -25.46
CA ALA A 67 20.87 -14.06 -26.10
C ALA A 67 22.25 -14.18 -26.79
N ALA A 68 22.75 -15.42 -26.81
CA ALA A 68 23.63 -16.09 -27.78
C ALA A 68 24.95 -15.43 -28.26
N ASP A 69 26.05 -16.16 -28.05
CA ASP A 69 26.99 -16.57 -29.11
C ASP A 69 27.31 -18.06 -28.90
#